data_AF-A0A526TAK3-F1
#
_entry.id   AF-A0A526TAK3-F1
#
_cell.length_a   1.000
_cell.length_b   1.000
_cell.length_c   1.000
_cell.angle_alpha   90.00
_cell.angle_beta   90.00
_cell.angle_gamma   90.00
#
_symmetry.space_group_name_H-M   'P 1'
#
loop_
_entity.id
_entity.type
_entity.pdbx_description
1 polymer ?
#
loop_
_entity_poly.entity_id
_entity_poly.type
_entity_poly.pdbx_seq_one_letter_code
_entity_poly.pdbx_strand_id
1 'polypeptide(L)' 'YETIRKTCNCLAVGDRDPETGGVSAPVFGPGGVLLGALTLAGPSTRVDAAFLQRMKRPLLEAAARATRAFGEDAS' A
#
# COMPACT_ATOMS: atom_id res chain seq x y z
N TYR A 1 14.91 -4.60 -5.40
CA TYR A 1 13.69 -5.24 -5.97
C TYR A 1 13.15 -6.35 -5.06
N GLU A 2 13.99 -7.11 -4.35
CA GLU A 2 13.56 -8.22 -3.48
C GLU A 2 12.89 -7.82 -2.15
N THR A 3 13.14 -6.62 -1.63
CA THR A 3 12.63 -6.21 -0.31
C THR A 3 11.11 -6.02 -0.28
N ILE A 4 10.49 -5.64 -1.40
CA ILE A 4 9.05 -5.36 -1.49
C ILE A 4 8.23 -6.66 -1.43
N ARG A 5 8.77 -7.76 -1.95
CA ARG A 5 8.09 -9.06 -1.99
C ARG A 5 7.98 -9.75 -0.64
N LYS A 6 8.87 -9.45 0.32
CA LYS A 6 8.89 -10.09 1.64
C LYS A 6 8.08 -9.34 2.71
N THR A 7 7.69 -8.09 2.47
CA THR A 7 7.04 -7.26 3.51
C THR A 7 5.72 -6.61 3.08
N CYS A 8 5.28 -6.81 1.83
CA CYS A 8 4.03 -6.31 1.26
C CYS A 8 3.70 -4.84 1.59
N ASN A 9 4.69 -3.99 1.87
CA ASN A 9 4.47 -2.58 2.15
C ASN A 9 5.66 -1.78 1.66
N CYS A 10 5.40 -0.86 0.72
CA CYS A 10 6.32 0.21 0.40
C CYS A 10 5.91 1.42 1.24
N LEU A 11 6.61 1.62 2.34
CA LEU A 11 6.48 2.84 3.13
C LEU A 11 7.32 3.93 2.43
N ALA A 12 6.67 4.84 1.72
CA ALA A 12 7.32 6.02 1.14
C ALA A 12 6.93 7.27 1.95
N VAL A 13 7.56 7.48 3.11
CA VAL A 13 7.37 8.71 3.87
C VAL A 13 8.24 9.81 3.26
N GLY A 14 7.61 10.82 2.66
CA GLY A 14 8.20 12.17 2.53
C GLY A 14 9.44 12.35 1.63
N ASP A 15 9.63 11.54 0.58
CA ASP A 15 10.83 11.65 -0.26
C ASP A 15 10.80 12.86 -1.24
N ARG A 16 9.62 13.46 -1.50
CA ARG A 16 9.50 14.51 -2.53
C ARG A 16 8.91 15.85 -2.09
N ASP A 17 8.32 15.92 -0.91
CA ASP A 17 7.75 17.17 -0.40
C ASP A 17 7.52 17.05 1.12
N PRO A 18 8.12 17.91 1.97
CA PRO A 18 7.93 17.86 3.42
C PRO A 18 6.48 18.15 3.84
N GLU A 19 5.65 18.67 2.93
CA GLU A 19 4.23 18.95 3.18
C GLU A 19 3.32 17.78 2.79
N THR A 20 3.85 16.67 2.25
CA THR A 20 3.03 15.55 1.76
C THR A 20 3.55 14.19 2.21
N GLY A 21 2.69 13.39 2.86
CA GLY A 21 2.99 12.04 3.33
C GLY A 21 2.16 10.97 2.60
N GLY A 22 2.70 9.76 2.48
CA GLY A 22 1.97 8.64 1.89
C GLY A 22 2.53 7.25 2.21
N VAL A 23 1.72 6.23 1.92
CA VAL A 23 2.09 4.81 2.02
C VAL A 23 1.33 4.03 0.96
N SER A 24 1.99 3.04 0.36
CA SER A 24 1.41 2.22 -0.70
C SER A 24 1.59 0.72 -0.43
N ALA A 25 0.55 -0.05 -0.71
CA ALA A 25 0.55 -1.51 -0.65
C ALA A 25 0.21 -2.10 -2.03
N PRO A 26 1.00 -3.06 -2.55
CA PRO A 26 0.73 -3.69 -3.84
C PRO A 26 -0.54 -4.56 -3.80
N VAL A 27 -1.23 -4.64 -4.93
CA VAL A 27 -2.39 -5.52 -5.17
C VAL A 27 -2.02 -6.49 -6.28
N PHE A 28 -2.26 -7.77 -6.04
CA PHE A 28 -1.93 -8.84 -6.97
C PHE A 28 -3.17 -9.50 -7.54
N GLY A 29 -3.02 -10.13 -8.70
CA GLY A 29 -4.00 -10.97 -9.36
C GLY A 29 -3.58 -12.45 -9.34
N PRO A 30 -4.28 -13.28 -10.11
CA PRO A 30 -3.97 -14.71 -10.23
C PRO A 30 -2.52 -14.95 -10.64
N GLY A 31 -1.91 -16.00 -10.09
CA GLY A 31 -0.50 -16.32 -10.36
C GLY A 31 0.50 -15.31 -9.79
N GLY A 32 0.08 -14.38 -8.91
CA GLY A 32 0.95 -13.39 -8.30
C GLY A 32 1.34 -12.24 -9.23
N VAL A 33 0.56 -12.02 -10.30
CA VAL A 33 0.74 -10.89 -11.22
C VAL A 33 0.44 -9.58 -10.47
N LEU A 34 1.34 -8.59 -10.54
CA LEU A 34 1.08 -7.27 -9.96
C LEU A 34 0.03 -6.54 -10.80
N LEU A 35 -1.13 -6.25 -10.22
CA LEU A 35 -2.20 -5.51 -10.89
C LEU A 35 -2.13 -4.01 -10.61
N GLY A 36 -1.58 -3.61 -9.46
CA GLY A 36 -1.46 -2.21 -9.08
C GLY A 36 -1.02 -2.02 -7.64
N ALA A 37 -1.27 -0.82 -7.09
CA ALA A 37 -1.00 -0.51 -5.69
C ALA A 37 -2.11 0.38 -5.10
N LEU A 38 -2.53 0.09 -3.88
CA LEU A 38 -3.40 0.92 -3.08
C LEU A 38 -2.55 1.93 -2.31
N THR A 39 -2.79 3.23 -2.52
CA THR A 39 -2.00 4.30 -1.92
C THR A 39 -2.87 5.17 -1.03
N LEU A 40 -2.41 5.41 0.19
CA LEU A 40 -2.91 6.47 1.04
C LEU A 40 -1.93 7.64 0.93
N ALA A 41 -2.41 8.80 0.52
CA ALA A 41 -1.63 10.03 0.45
C ALA A 41 -2.45 11.22 0.99
N GLY A 42 -1.76 12.22 1.52
CA GLY A 42 -2.38 13.46 1.95
C GLY A 42 -1.38 14.45 2.55
N PRO A 43 -1.86 15.64 2.94
CA PRO A 43 -1.01 16.66 3.54
C PRO A 43 -0.41 16.14 4.85
N SER A 44 0.86 16.45 5.13
CA SER A 44 1.61 15.99 6.30
C SER A 44 0.98 16.45 7.62
N THR A 45 0.17 17.51 7.60
CA THR A 45 -0.65 17.95 8.74
C THR A 45 -1.70 16.93 9.18
N ARG A 46 -2.08 16.01 8.30
CA ARG A 46 -3.11 14.97 8.52
C ARG A 46 -2.56 13.56 8.33
N VAL A 47 -1.54 13.41 7.48
CA VAL A 47 -0.89 12.17 7.11
C VAL A 47 0.57 12.23 7.57
N ASP A 48 0.73 12.31 8.90
CA ASP A 48 2.04 12.29 9.55
C ASP A 48 2.56 10.85 9.73
N ALA A 49 3.79 10.73 10.26
CA ALA A 49 4.40 9.41 10.48
C ALA A 49 3.56 8.51 11.42
N ALA A 50 2.94 9.07 12.46
CA ALA A 50 2.15 8.31 13.42
C ALA A 50 0.85 7.78 12.79
N PHE A 51 0.19 8.60 11.98
CA PHE A 51 -0.97 8.22 11.18
C PHE A 51 -0.60 7.14 10.18
N LEU A 52 0.50 7.29 9.44
CA LEU A 52 0.98 6.29 8.48
C LEU A 52 1.28 4.94 9.17
N GLN A 53 1.88 4.94 10.36
CA GLN A 53 2.10 3.72 11.14
C GLN A 53 0.78 3.05 11.54
N ARG A 54 -0.22 3.83 11.97
CA ARG A 54 -1.57 3.31 12.31
C ARG A 54 -2.31 2.77 11.10
N MET A 55 -2.16 3.42 9.94
CA MET A 55 -2.85 3.06 8.70
C MET A 55 -2.19 1.93 7.93
N LYS A 56 -0.94 1.57 8.26
CA LYS A 56 -0.20 0.49 7.61
C LYS A 56 -0.95 -0.84 7.62
N ARG A 57 -1.54 -1.23 8.76
CA ARG A 57 -2.28 -2.49 8.89
C ARG A 57 -3.63 -2.45 8.15
N PRO A 58 -4.49 -1.43 8.32
CA PRO A 58 -5.69 -1.26 7.51
C PRO A 58 -5.43 -1.25 5.99
N LEU A 59 -4.36 -0.59 5.55
CA LEU A 59 -3.97 -0.55 4.13
C LEU A 59 -3.61 -1.94 3.60
N LEU A 60 -2.83 -2.71 4.36
CA LEU A 60 -2.51 -4.10 4.01
C LEU A 60 -3.76 -4.97 3.93
N GLU A 61 -4.65 -4.86 4.91
CA GLU A 61 -5.90 -5.63 4.94
C GLU A 61 -6.78 -5.27 3.74
N ALA A 62 -6.86 -3.99 3.36
CA ALA A 62 -7.55 -3.54 2.16
C ALA A 62 -6.90 -4.07 0.88
N ALA A 63 -5.56 -4.00 0.77
CA ALA A 63 -4.83 -4.51 -0.39
C ALA A 63 -4.94 -6.04 -0.54
N ALA A 64 -4.95 -6.77 0.59
CA ALA A 64 -5.17 -8.21 0.62
C ALA A 64 -6.60 -8.57 0.20
N ARG A 65 -7.61 -7.80 0.64
CA ARG A 65 -9.00 -7.97 0.18
C ARG A 65 -9.14 -7.73 -1.31
N ALA A 66 -8.52 -6.66 -1.83
CA ALA A 66 -8.50 -6.39 -3.26
C ALA A 66 -7.81 -7.52 -4.03
N THR A 67 -6.67 -8.02 -3.52
CA THR A 67 -5.94 -9.13 -4.12
C THR A 67 -6.77 -10.42 -4.18
N ARG A 68 -7.55 -10.71 -3.12
CA ARG A 68 -8.48 -11.84 -3.10
C ARG A 68 -9.60 -11.66 -4.11
N ALA A 69 -10.27 -10.51 -4.12
CA ALA A 69 -11.33 -10.21 -5.08
C ALA A 69 -10.85 -10.38 -6.53
N PHE A 70 -9.72 -9.75 -6.90
CA PHE A 70 -9.18 -9.87 -8.26
C PHE A 70 -8.58 -11.26 -8.58
N GLY A 71 -8.19 -12.03 -7.56
CA GLY A 71 -7.70 -13.40 -7.71
C GLY A 71 -8.84 -14.43 -7.86
N GLU A 72 -9.98 -14.18 -7.22
CA GLU A 72 -11.18 -15.02 -7.26
C GLU A 72 -12.10 -14.68 -8.45
N ASP A 73 -12.16 -13.41 -8.89
CA ASP A 73 -12.93 -12.93 -10.05
C ASP A 73 -12.37 -13.40 -11.41
N ALA A 74 -11.21 -14.08 -11.42
CA ALA A 74 -10.58 -14.61 -12.62
C ALA A 74 -10.90 -16.09 -12.91
N SER A 75 -11.91 -16.66 -12.23
CA SER A 75 -12.42 -18.02 -12.50
C SER A 75 -13.68 -18.02 -13.34
#